data_AF-A0A973A1S6-F1
#
_entry.id   AF-A0A973A1S6-F1
#
_cell.length_a   1.000
_cell.length_b   1.000
_cell.length_c   1.000
_cell.angle_alpha   90.00
_cell.angle_beta   90.00
_cell.angle_gamma   90.00
#
_symmetry.space_group_name_H-M   'P 1'
#
loop_
_entity.id
_entity.type
_entity.pdbx_description
1 polymer ?
#
loop_
_entity_poly.entity_id
_entity_poly.type
_entity_poly.pdbx_seq_one_letter_code
_entity_poly.pdbx_strand_id
1 'polypeptide(L)'
;MDASRYKWHGTIHIILALLALTVAPLTCCGGEVGDLEGAFRTPPHSAGIRAFWWWLNSHVTAEAITRDLEEMKAKGFNGAMIFDADGSNQQGNRRVPAGPLFGG
;
A
#
# COMPACT_ATOMS: atom_id res chain seq x y z
N MET A 1 -8.48 44.70 49.26
CA MET A 1 -7.97 44.03 48.04
C MET A 1 -8.79 42.77 47.83
N ASP A 2 -9.55 42.69 46.74
CA ASP A 2 -10.59 41.66 46.52
C ASP A 2 -9.98 40.40 45.86
N ALA A 3 -9.67 39.40 46.69
CA ALA A 3 -9.12 38.11 46.26
C ALA A 3 -10.09 37.29 45.38
N SER A 4 -11.38 37.64 45.34
CA SER A 4 -12.39 36.94 44.53
C SER A 4 -12.20 37.21 43.04
N ARG A 5 -11.78 38.42 42.66
CA ARG A 5 -11.54 38.78 41.26
C ARG A 5 -10.38 38.00 40.66
N TYR A 6 -9.29 37.81 41.40
CA TYR A 6 -8.15 37.01 40.92
C TYR A 6 -8.49 35.52 40.76
N LYS A 7 -9.35 34.98 41.64
CA LYS A 7 -9.82 33.59 41.55
C LYS A 7 -10.67 33.33 40.30
N TRP A 8 -11.58 34.25 39.96
CA TRP A 8 -12.43 34.11 38.77
C TRP A 8 -11.64 34.15 37.44
N HIS A 9 -10.64 35.04 37.32
CA HIS A 9 -9.79 35.09 36.11
C HIS A 9 -8.92 33.83 35.98
N GLY A 10 -8.37 33.33 37.09
CA GLY A 10 -7.61 32.07 37.11
C GLY A 10 -8.46 30.86 36.73
N THR A 11 -9.67 30.74 37.27
CA THR A 11 -10.59 29.64 36.96
C THR A 11 -11.05 29.67 35.49
N ILE A 12 -11.32 30.85 34.91
CA ILE A 12 -11.69 30.97 33.49
C ILE A 12 -10.54 30.55 32.58
N HIS A 13 -9.30 30.98 32.85
CA HIS A 13 -8.15 30.56 32.06
C HIS A 13 -7.86 29.06 32.18
N ILE A 14 -8.06 28.46 33.35
CA ILE A 14 -7.94 27.02 33.54
C ILE A 14 -9.02 26.27 32.75
N ILE A 15 -10.27 26.73 32.77
CA ILE A 15 -11.36 26.11 32.01
C ILE A 15 -11.10 26.24 30.50
N LEU A 16 -10.65 27.39 30.01
CA LEU A 16 -10.30 27.59 28.61
C LEU A 16 -9.10 26.75 28.17
N ALA A 17 -8.08 26.60 29.03
CA ALA A 17 -6.93 25.74 28.76
C ALA A 17 -7.32 24.26 28.73
N LEU A 18 -8.22 23.82 29.62
CA LEU A 18 -8.75 22.45 29.62
C LEU A 18 -9.64 22.18 28.40
N LEU A 19 -10.48 23.13 27.99
CA LEU A 19 -11.26 23.04 26.75
C LEU A 19 -10.35 22.94 25.51
N ALA A 20 -9.32 23.77 25.42
CA ALA A 20 -8.35 23.72 24.32
C ALA A 20 -7.58 22.39 24.27
N LEU A 21 -7.25 21.80 25.43
CA LEU A 21 -6.54 20.52 25.53
C LEU A 21 -7.42 19.31 25.13
N THR A 22 -8.74 19.40 25.31
CA THR A 22 -9.68 18.34 24.92
C THR A 22 -10.12 18.40 23.45
N VAL A 23 -10.14 19.58 22.82
CA VAL A 23 -10.64 19.74 21.43
C VAL A 23 -9.53 19.52 20.39
N ALA A 24 -8.27 19.87 20.69
CA ALA A 24 -7.16 19.72 19.77
C ALA A 24 -6.86 18.28 19.28
N PRO A 25 -6.95 17.21 20.11
CA PRO A 25 -6.68 15.85 19.66
C PRO A 25 -7.84 15.19 18.89
N LEU A 26 -9.05 15.78 18.87
CA LEU A 26 -10.17 15.22 18.09
C LEU A 26 -10.08 15.56 16.59
N THR A 27 -9.39 16.65 16.23
CA THR A 27 -9.33 17.13 14.83
C THR A 27 -8.23 16.46 14.00
N CYS A 28 -7.29 15.74 14.61
CA CYS A 28 -6.20 15.07 13.88
C CYS A 28 -6.58 13.68 13.32
N CYS A 29 -7.73 13.12 13.73
CA CYS A 29 -8.17 11.79 13.27
C CYS A 29 -9.11 11.82 12.06
N GLY A 30 -9.39 13.00 11.50
CA GLY A 30 -10.10 13.12 10.23
C GLY A 30 -9.15 12.81 9.07
N GLY A 31 -8.92 11.54 8.77
CA GLY A 31 -8.34 11.17 7.48
C GLY A 31 -9.22 11.77 6.37
N GLU A 32 -8.60 12.38 5.36
CA GLU A 32 -9.35 12.82 4.17
C GLU A 32 -10.13 11.62 3.63
N VAL A 33 -11.46 11.66 3.75
CA VAL A 33 -12.32 10.81 2.95
C VAL A 33 -12.24 11.39 1.55
N GLY A 34 -11.22 10.95 0.80
CA GLY A 34 -11.08 11.31 -0.61
C GLY A 34 -12.37 11.01 -1.36
N ASP A 35 -12.60 11.69 -2.49
CA ASP A 35 -13.81 11.54 -3.30
C ASP A 35 -14.04 10.07 -3.71
N LEU A 36 -14.83 9.36 -2.90
CA LEU A 36 -15.09 7.94 -3.08
C LEU A 36 -15.95 7.69 -4.31
N GLU A 37 -16.89 8.61 -4.60
CA GLU A 37 -17.73 8.48 -5.79
C GLU A 37 -16.89 8.65 -7.06
N GLY A 38 -16.02 9.68 -7.09
CA GLY A 38 -15.08 9.89 -8.18
C GLY A 38 -14.10 8.73 -8.34
N ALA A 39 -13.48 8.27 -7.25
CA ALA A 39 -12.55 7.15 -7.27
C ALA A 39 -13.25 5.82 -7.63
N PHE A 40 -14.52 5.64 -7.31
CA PHE A 40 -15.27 4.46 -7.73
C PHE A 40 -15.62 4.51 -9.23
N ARG A 41 -16.00 5.68 -9.75
CA ARG A 41 -16.26 5.88 -11.18
C ARG A 41 -14.98 5.82 -12.03
N THR A 42 -13.85 6.26 -11.49
CA THR A 42 -12.54 6.27 -12.15
C THR A 42 -11.48 5.75 -11.18
N PRO A 43 -11.32 4.41 -11.10
CA PRO A 43 -10.42 3.79 -10.13
C PRO A 43 -8.96 4.20 -10.35
N PRO A 44 -8.20 4.46 -9.26
CA PRO A 44 -6.79 4.75 -9.35
C PRO A 44 -6.02 3.51 -9.82
N HIS A 45 -4.80 3.72 -10.33
CA HIS A 45 -3.95 2.64 -10.83
C HIS A 45 -3.68 1.53 -9.79
N SER A 46 -3.60 1.88 -8.51
CA SER A 46 -3.37 0.94 -7.39
C SER A 46 -4.48 -0.09 -7.20
N ALA A 47 -5.71 0.25 -7.60
CA ALA A 47 -6.89 -0.61 -7.49
C ALA A 47 -7.06 -1.57 -8.68
N GLY A 48 -6.25 -1.43 -9.73
CA GLY A 48 -6.41 -2.25 -10.92
C GLY A 48 -5.85 -3.66 -10.80
N ILE A 49 -6.27 -4.52 -11.71
CA ILE A 49 -6.00 -5.95 -11.68
C ILE A 49 -4.53 -6.26 -11.94
N ARG A 50 -4.02 -7.34 -11.32
CA ARG A 50 -2.67 -7.84 -11.54
C ARG A 50 -2.70 -9.33 -11.86
N ALA A 51 -1.76 -9.79 -12.66
CA ALA A 51 -1.64 -11.20 -13.05
C ALA A 51 -0.54 -11.92 -12.25
N PHE A 52 -0.78 -13.18 -11.89
CA PHE A 52 0.30 -14.12 -11.62
C PHE A 52 0.87 -14.59 -12.96
N TRP A 53 2.12 -14.24 -13.26
CA TRP A 53 2.76 -14.60 -14.52
C TRP A 53 3.84 -15.65 -14.27
N TRP A 54 3.50 -16.89 -14.60
CA TRP A 54 4.35 -18.05 -14.38
C TRP A 54 5.18 -18.30 -15.63
N TRP A 55 6.50 -18.16 -15.51
CA TRP A 55 7.45 -18.58 -16.53
C TRP A 55 7.77 -20.04 -16.29
N LEU A 56 7.28 -20.91 -17.16
CA LEU A 56 7.45 -22.35 -17.01
C LEU A 56 8.83 -22.75 -17.52
N ASN A 57 9.67 -23.33 -16.66
CA ASN A 57 11.01 -23.79 -17.00
C ASN A 57 11.92 -22.70 -17.60
N SER A 58 11.75 -21.44 -17.17
CA SER A 58 12.42 -20.27 -17.76
C SER A 58 12.27 -20.16 -19.29
N HIS A 59 11.25 -20.80 -19.87
CA HIS A 59 11.06 -20.87 -21.31
C HIS A 59 10.36 -19.60 -21.82
N VAL A 60 11.12 -18.51 -21.89
CA VAL A 60 10.65 -17.20 -22.35
C VAL A 60 11.68 -16.54 -23.25
N THR A 61 11.24 -15.63 -24.12
CA THR A 61 12.10 -14.77 -24.94
C THR A 61 11.72 -13.31 -24.74
N ALA A 62 12.63 -12.38 -25.08
CA ALA A 62 12.36 -10.94 -24.94
C ALA A 62 11.16 -10.49 -25.79
N GLU A 63 10.98 -11.08 -26.97
CA GLU A 63 9.86 -10.80 -27.87
C GLU A 63 8.54 -11.28 -27.26
N ALA A 64 8.52 -12.47 -26.66
CA ALA A 64 7.35 -13.01 -25.99
C ALA A 64 6.98 -12.16 -24.75
N ILE A 65 7.97 -11.77 -23.95
CA ILE A 65 7.80 -10.88 -22.80
C ILE A 65 7.18 -9.55 -23.23
N THR A 66 7.69 -8.96 -24.31
CA THR A 66 7.20 -7.66 -24.81
C THR A 66 5.75 -7.79 -25.24
N ARG A 67 5.43 -8.80 -26.04
CA ARG A 67 4.05 -9.08 -26.48
C ARG A 67 3.09 -9.31 -25.31
N ASP A 68 3.49 -10.10 -24.32
CA ASP A 68 2.64 -10.40 -23.17
C ASP A 68 2.34 -9.12 -22.35
N LEU A 69 3.34 -8.25 -22.16
CA LEU A 69 3.17 -6.97 -21.45
C LEU A 69 2.32 -5.96 -22.25
N GLU A 70 2.48 -5.90 -23.56
CA GLU A 70 1.66 -5.08 -24.46
C GLU A 70 0.20 -5.51 -24.43
N GLU A 71 -0.07 -6.82 -24.51
CA GLU A 71 -1.43 -7.36 -24.41
C GLU A 71 -2.02 -7.14 -23.02
N MET A 72 -1.25 -7.35 -21.94
CA MET A 72 -1.69 -7.01 -20.58
C MET A 72 -2.11 -5.54 -20.48
N LYS A 73 -1.31 -4.62 -21.03
CA LYS A 73 -1.64 -3.20 -21.06
C LYS A 73 -2.92 -2.93 -21.88
N ALA A 74 -3.05 -3.55 -23.05
CA ALA A 74 -4.20 -3.40 -23.93
C ALA A 74 -5.50 -3.92 -23.29
N LYS A 75 -5.41 -4.94 -22.44
CA LYS A 75 -6.55 -5.51 -21.68
C LYS A 75 -6.80 -4.82 -20.33
N GLY A 76 -6.03 -3.80 -19.98
CA GLY A 76 -6.24 -3.01 -18.76
C GLY A 76 -5.66 -3.65 -17.50
N PHE A 77 -4.62 -4.48 -17.61
CA PHE A 77 -3.86 -4.92 -16.44
C PHE A 77 -2.97 -3.78 -15.91
N ASN A 78 -2.81 -3.76 -14.59
CA ASN A 78 -2.03 -2.78 -13.87
C ASN A 78 -0.70 -3.33 -13.37
N GLY A 79 -0.41 -4.61 -13.62
CA GLY A 79 0.88 -5.21 -13.32
C GLY A 79 0.87 -6.73 -13.38
N ALA A 80 2.05 -7.31 -13.22
CA ALA A 80 2.26 -8.75 -13.14
C ALA A 80 3.21 -9.06 -11.98
N MET A 81 2.97 -10.18 -11.30
CA MET A 81 3.89 -10.79 -10.36
C MET A 81 4.55 -11.99 -11.04
N ILE A 82 5.86 -11.94 -11.21
CA ILE A 82 6.61 -12.92 -11.98
C ILE A 82 7.09 -14.06 -11.07
N PHE A 83 6.85 -15.30 -11.51
CA PHE A 83 7.36 -16.51 -10.88
C PHE A 83 8.07 -17.35 -11.93
N ASP A 84 9.37 -17.60 -11.73
CA ASP A 84 10.09 -18.61 -12.50
C ASP A 84 9.82 -19.98 -11.87
N ALA A 85 9.02 -20.79 -12.56
CA ALA A 85 8.61 -22.11 -12.11
C ALA A 85 9.63 -23.14 -12.60
N ASP A 86 10.71 -23.24 -11.81
CA ASP A 86 11.87 -24.13 -11.92
C ASP A 86 11.82 -25.23 -13.02
N GLY A 87 12.82 -25.22 -13.90
CA GLY A 87 13.08 -26.29 -14.88
C GLY A 87 14.35 -27.10 -14.58
N SER A 88 14.97 -26.92 -13.41
CA SER A 88 16.29 -27.47 -13.08
C SER A 88 16.32 -29.00 -12.94
N ASN A 89 15.16 -29.64 -12.82
CA ASN A 89 15.01 -31.10 -12.76
C ASN A 89 14.66 -31.74 -14.13
N GLN A 90 14.60 -30.95 -15.20
CA GLN A 90 14.22 -31.39 -16.54
C GLN A 90 15.43 -31.34 -17.49
N GLN A 91 15.37 -32.15 -18.55
CA GLN A 91 16.33 -32.14 -19.68
C GLN A 91 17.82 -32.26 -19.29
N GLY A 92 18.13 -32.90 -18.16
CA GLY A 92 19.51 -33.06 -17.68
C GLY A 92 20.12 -31.79 -17.09
N ASN A 93 19.33 -30.77 -16.78
CA ASN A 93 19.79 -29.56 -16.11
C ASN A 93 20.37 -29.87 -14.72
N ARG A 94 21.34 -29.05 -14.28
CA ARG A 94 21.83 -29.11 -12.91
C ARG A 94 20.72 -28.64 -11.98
N ARG A 95 20.39 -29.44 -10.96
CA ARG A 95 19.47 -29.00 -9.90
C ARG A 95 20.07 -27.80 -9.16
N VAL A 96 19.19 -26.87 -8.80
CA VAL A 96 19.56 -25.80 -7.86
C VAL A 96 19.85 -26.46 -6.50
N PRO A 97 21.02 -26.23 -5.90
CA PRO A 97 21.33 -26.79 -4.58
C PRO A 97 20.41 -26.18 -3.51
N ALA A 98 20.14 -26.93 -2.45
CA ALA A 98 19.34 -26.43 -1.34
C ALA A 98 20.00 -25.18 -0.73
N GLY A 99 19.20 -24.14 -0.51
CA GLY A 99 19.61 -22.98 0.28
C GLY A 99 19.78 -23.32 1.77
N PRO A 100 20.25 -22.36 2.59
CA PRO A 100 20.32 -22.53 4.03
C PRO A 100 18.95 -22.91 4.63
N LEU A 101 18.96 -23.72 5.69
CA LEU A 101 17.73 -24.23 6.32
C LEU A 101 16.80 -23.10 6.82
N PHE A 102 17.38 -21.95 7.16
CA PHE A 102 16.69 -20.70 7.50
C PHE A 102 17.43 -19.51 6.87
N GLY A 103 16.69 -18.50 6.42
CA GLY A 103 17.28 -17.23 5.95
C GLY A 103 17.97 -16.52 7.11
N GLY A 104 19.23 -16.14 6.92
CA GLY A 104 19.97 -15.29 7.85
C GLY A 104 19.47 -13.85 7.85
#